data_AF-A0A0V1HA03-F1
#
_entry.id   AF-A0A0V1HA03-F1
#
_cell.length_a   1.000
_cell.length_b   1.000
_cell.length_c   1.000
_cell.angle_alpha   90.00
_cell.angle_beta   90.00
_cell.angle_gamma   90.00
#
_symmetry.space_group_name_H-M   'P 1'
#
loop_
_entity.id
_entity.type
_entity.pdbx_description
1 polymer ?
#
loop_
_entity_poly.entity_id
_entity_poly.type
_entity_poly.pdbx_seq_one_letter_code
_entity_poly.pdbx_strand_id
1 'polypeptide(L)'
;MSNLVFYFFMDKLANLDSMLQDYLDKTNFIMSMLHCHSALTENQRQLIVSLLHQTQEVEVCLVRERQLILNVLRDLNPNFQYAVL
;
A
#
# COMPACT_ATOMS: atom_id res chain seq x y z
N MET A 1 -1.61 -17.35 -25.04
CA MET A 1 -2.36 -17.16 -23.78
C MET A 1 -1.48 -16.63 -22.63
N SER A 2 -0.21 -17.07 -22.46
CA SER A 2 0.63 -16.61 -21.33
C SER A 2 0.96 -15.11 -21.32
N ASN A 3 1.20 -14.49 -22.47
CA ASN A 3 1.55 -13.06 -22.53
C ASN A 3 0.43 -12.13 -22.02
N LEU A 4 -0.84 -12.42 -22.33
CA LEU A 4 -1.94 -11.53 -21.95
C LEU A 4 -2.21 -11.56 -20.44
N VAL A 5 -2.14 -12.75 -19.85
CA VAL A 5 -2.25 -12.93 -18.39
C VAL A 5 -1.07 -12.26 -17.67
N PHE A 6 0.14 -12.42 -18.20
CA PHE A 6 1.33 -11.75 -17.66
C PHE A 6 1.19 -10.22 -17.68
N TYR A 7 0.81 -9.62 -18.82
CA TYR A 7 0.61 -8.17 -18.91
C TYR A 7 -0.54 -7.66 -18.03
N PHE A 8 -1.61 -8.45 -17.88
CA PHE A 8 -2.70 -8.11 -16.95
C PHE A 8 -2.19 -7.98 -15.51
N PHE A 9 -1.40 -8.95 -15.04
CA PHE A 9 -0.84 -8.90 -13.68
C PHE A 9 0.22 -7.80 -13.54
N MET A 10 0.99 -7.51 -14.58
CA MET A 10 1.92 -6.37 -14.59
C MET A 10 1.20 -5.02 -14.42
N ASP A 11 0.11 -4.80 -15.14
CA ASP A 11 -0.71 -3.59 -15.02
C ASP A 11 -1.34 -3.48 -13.61
N LYS A 12 -1.86 -4.59 -13.08
CA LYS A 12 -2.37 -4.64 -11.71
C LYS A 12 -1.30 -4.34 -10.67
N LEU A 13 -0.09 -4.85 -10.86
CA LEU A 13 1.02 -4.59 -9.96
C LEU A 13 1.41 -3.11 -9.92
N ALA A 14 1.51 -2.47 -11.09
CA ALA A 14 1.81 -1.04 -11.18
C ALA A 14 0.72 -0.18 -10.51
N ASN A 15 -0.55 -0.53 -10.70
CA ASN A 15 -1.67 0.14 -10.02
C ASN A 15 -1.61 -0.04 -8.50
N LEU A 16 -1.29 -1.23 -8.02
CA LEU A 16 -1.12 -1.50 -6.58
C LEU A 16 0.04 -0.71 -5.99
N ASP A 17 1.17 -0.60 -6.68
CA ASP A 17 2.31 0.19 -6.20
C ASP A 17 1.95 1.67 -6.07
N SER A 18 1.21 2.22 -7.03
CA SER A 18 0.69 3.60 -6.93
C SER A 18 -0.24 3.77 -5.73
N MET A 19 -1.16 2.83 -5.50
CA MET A 19 -2.06 2.88 -4.35
C MET A 19 -1.29 2.75 -3.03
N LEU A 20 -0.31 1.86 -2.97
CA LEU A 20 0.48 1.65 -1.76
C LEU A 20 1.33 2.88 -1.44
N GLN A 21 1.91 3.56 -2.44
CA GLN A 21 2.58 4.86 -2.23
C GLN A 21 1.63 5.92 -1.66
N ASP A 22 0.43 6.04 -2.20
CA ASP A 22 -0.58 6.99 -1.68
C ASP A 22 -0.94 6.72 -0.22
N TYR A 23 -0.99 5.44 0.19
CA TYR A 23 -1.28 5.06 1.57
C TYR A 23 -0.09 5.33 2.49
N LEU A 24 1.15 5.08 2.05
CA LEU A 24 2.35 5.47 2.80
C LEU A 24 2.40 6.98 3.06
N ASP A 25 2.07 7.79 2.05
CA ASP A 25 2.02 9.25 2.18
C ASP A 25 0.92 9.70 3.16
N LYS A 26 -0.25 9.05 3.13
CA LYS A 26 -1.34 9.29 4.10
C LYS A 26 -0.92 8.89 5.52
N THR A 27 -0.30 7.73 5.69
CA THR A 27 0.22 7.27 6.99
C THR A 27 1.20 8.30 7.56
N ASN A 28 2.15 8.78 6.75
CA ASN A 28 3.11 9.80 7.15
C ASN A 28 2.44 11.13 7.53
N PHE A 29 1.44 11.56 6.75
CA PHE A 29 0.67 12.76 7.04
C PHE A 29 -0.08 12.64 8.38
N ILE A 30 -0.75 11.50 8.63
CA ILE A 30 -1.48 11.26 9.88
C ILE A 30 -0.54 11.23 11.08
N MET A 31 0.62 10.59 10.95
CA MET A 31 1.67 10.61 11.97
C MET A 31 2.13 12.04 12.25
N SER A 32 2.32 12.86 11.23
CA SER A 32 2.69 14.27 11.40
C SER A 32 1.63 15.07 12.18
N MET A 33 0.33 14.78 11.96
CA MET A 33 -0.76 15.39 12.73
C MET A 33 -0.71 15.01 14.21
N LEU A 34 -0.39 13.74 14.53
CA LEU A 34 -0.24 13.28 15.92
C LEU A 34 0.98 13.90 16.61
N HIS A 35 2.05 14.17 15.86
CA HIS A 35 3.26 14.83 16.36
C HIS A 35 3.19 16.35 16.39
N CYS A 36 2.13 16.94 15.82
CA CYS A 36 1.95 18.39 15.83
C CYS A 36 1.78 18.90 17.27
N HIS A 37 2.52 19.95 17.62
CA HIS A 37 2.51 20.56 18.97
C HIS A 37 1.23 21.35 19.29
N SER A 38 0.28 21.43 18.36
CA SER A 38 -1.05 21.97 18.63
C SER A 38 -1.77 21.15 19.69
N ALA A 39 -2.43 21.80 20.64
CA ALA A 39 -3.24 21.14 21.65
C ALA A 39 -4.47 20.47 21.01
N LEU A 40 -4.33 19.22 20.59
CA LEU A 40 -5.45 18.35 20.22
C LEU A 40 -6.23 18.00 21.49
N THR A 41 -7.56 18.13 21.41
CA THR A 41 -8.43 17.52 22.43
C THR A 41 -8.28 15.99 22.42
N GLU A 42 -8.58 15.34 23.53
CA GLU A 42 -8.51 13.87 23.63
C GLU A 42 -9.37 13.18 22.57
N ASN A 43 -10.58 13.68 22.32
CA ASN A 43 -11.46 13.15 21.28
C ASN A 43 -10.85 13.27 19.87
N GLN A 44 -10.22 14.41 19.56
CA GLN A 44 -9.54 14.58 18.27
C GLN A 44 -8.35 13.62 18.15
N ARG A 45 -7.56 13.46 19.22
CA ARG A 45 -6.45 12.51 19.25
C ARG A 45 -6.93 11.09 18.97
N GLN A 46 -8.01 10.65 19.63
CA GLN A 46 -8.59 9.32 19.41
C GLN A 46 -9.06 9.12 17.97
N LEU A 47 -9.73 10.11 17.37
CA LEU A 47 -10.14 10.04 15.96
C LEU A 47 -8.96 9.90 15.00
N ILE A 48 -7.88 10.67 15.23
CA ILE A 48 -6.67 10.61 14.39
C ILE A 48 -5.97 9.25 14.56
N VAL A 49 -5.91 8.70 15.78
CA VAL A 49 -5.36 7.36 16.03
C VAL A 49 -6.20 6.27 15.34
N SER A 50 -7.53 6.36 15.38
CA SER A 50 -8.40 5.44 14.65
C SER A 50 -8.18 5.53 13.13
N LEU A 51 -8.02 6.75 12.59
CA LEU A 51 -7.72 6.95 11.18
C LEU A 51 -6.36 6.36 10.79
N LEU A 52 -5.34 6.52 11.64
CA LEU A 52 -4.03 5.91 11.44
C LEU A 52 -4.15 4.39 11.34
N HIS A 53 -4.84 3.76 12.29
CA HIS A 53 -5.03 2.30 12.31
C HIS A 53 -5.71 1.80 11.05
N GLN A 54 -6.81 2.44 10.64
CA GLN A 54 -7.54 2.08 9.42
C GLN A 54 -6.66 2.23 8.16
N THR A 55 -5.83 3.28 8.11
CA THR A 55 -4.91 3.51 6.99
C THR A 55 -3.85 2.42 6.91
N GLN A 56 -3.27 2.04 8.06
CA GLN A 56 -2.27 0.97 8.16
C GLN A 56 -2.86 -0.42 7.84
N GLU A 57 -4.11 -0.69 8.22
CA GLU A 57 -4.79 -1.94 7.85
C GLU A 57 -4.90 -2.09 6.33
N VAL A 58 -5.24 -1.01 5.62
CA VAL A 58 -5.29 -1.02 4.16
C VAL A 58 -3.89 -1.17 3.56
N GLU A 59 -2.89 -0.48 4.10
CA GLU A 59 -1.48 -0.61 3.67
C GLU A 59 -1.01 -2.07 3.75
N VAL A 60 -1.26 -2.75 4.88
CA VAL A 60 -0.91 -4.18 5.05
C VAL A 60 -1.63 -5.06 4.03
N CYS A 61 -2.90 -4.78 3.74
CA CYS A 61 -3.65 -5.51 2.72
C CYS A 61 -3.04 -5.31 1.32
N LEU A 62 -2.68 -4.08 0.96
CA LEU A 62 -2.04 -3.77 -0.32
C LEU A 62 -0.67 -4.45 -0.47
N VAL A 63 0.14 -4.45 0.58
CA VAL A 63 1.44 -5.17 0.60
C VAL A 63 1.25 -6.67 0.38
N ARG A 64 0.24 -7.28 1.01
CA ARG A 64 -0.08 -8.70 0.83
C ARG A 64 -0.53 -8.99 -0.60
N GLU A 65 -1.42 -8.16 -1.16
CA GLU A 65 -1.90 -8.32 -2.53
C GLU A 65 -0.77 -8.17 -3.55
N ARG A 66 0.09 -7.17 -3.37
CA ARG A 66 1.31 -6.97 -4.16
C ARG A 66 2.18 -8.22 -4.16
N GLN A 67 2.40 -8.85 -3.00
CA GLN A 67 3.20 -10.08 -2.90
C GLN A 67 2.54 -11.26 -3.63
N LEU A 68 1.21 -11.38 -3.59
CA LEU A 68 0.49 -12.41 -4.32
C LEU A 68 0.66 -12.24 -5.84
N ILE A 69 0.54 -11.02 -6.35
CA ILE A 69 0.74 -10.74 -7.78
C ILE A 69 2.20 -11.03 -8.20
N LEU A 70 3.18 -10.64 -7.39
CA LEU A 70 4.59 -10.96 -7.64
C LEU A 70 4.84 -12.46 -7.72
N ASN A 71 4.20 -13.25 -6.86
CA ASN A 71 4.31 -14.71 -6.89
C ASN A 71 3.73 -15.26 -8.21
N VAL A 72 2.54 -14.81 -8.62
CA VAL A 72 1.92 -15.22 -9.89
C VAL A 72 2.81 -14.86 -11.08
N LEU A 73 3.41 -13.66 -11.10
CA LEU A 73 4.29 -13.25 -12.19
C LEU A 73 5.57 -14.10 -12.26
N ARG A 74 6.12 -14.52 -11.11
CA ARG A 74 7.26 -15.44 -11.04
C ARG A 74 6.89 -16.86 -11.48
N ASP A 75 5.69 -17.32 -11.15
CA ASP A 75 5.20 -18.62 -11.64
C ASP A 75 5.00 -18.61 -13.16
N LEU A 76 4.54 -17.48 -13.72
CA LEU A 76 4.38 -17.29 -15.17
C LEU A 76 5.72 -17.09 -15.90
N ASN A 77 6.70 -16.46 -15.25
CA ASN A 77 8.03 -16.24 -15.78
C ASN A 77 9.07 -16.31 -14.64
N PRO A 78 9.77 -17.44 -14.45
CA PRO A 78 10.71 -17.63 -13.34
C PRO A 78 11.88 -16.64 -13.31
N ASN A 79 12.21 -16.02 -14.45
CA ASN A 79 13.26 -15.00 -14.55
C ASN A 79 12.73 -13.58 -14.33
N PHE A 80 11.45 -13.42 -13.98
CA PHE A 80 10.83 -12.13 -13.73
C PHE A 80 11.45 -11.45 -12.51
N GLN A 81 12.07 -10.31 -12.76
CA GLN A 81 12.56 -9.40 -11.74
C GLN A 81 11.75 -8.12 -11.82
N TYR A 82 11.24 -7.68 -10.68
CA TYR A 82 10.44 -6.47 -10.58
C TYR A 82 10.85 -5.69 -9.34
N ALA A 83 11.14 -4.42 -9.55
CA ALA A 83 11.47 -3.46 -8.53
C ALA A 83 10.61 -2.22 -8.77
N VAL A 84 9.40 -2.20 -8.21
CA VAL A 84 8.62 -0.96 -8.09
C VAL A 84 7.97 -0.89 -6.70
N LEU A 85 7.91 0.34 -6.19
CA LEU A 85 8.17 0.79 -4.82
C LEU A 85 9.63 0.61 -4.37
#